data_AF-A0A2W6V6H8-F1
#
_entry.id   AF-A0A2W6V6H8-F1
#
_cell.length_a   1.000
_cell.length_b   1.000
_cell.length_c   1.000
_cell.angle_alpha   90.00
_cell.angle_beta   90.00
_cell.angle_gamma   90.00
#
_symmetry.space_group_name_H-M   'P 1'
#
loop_
_entity.id
_entity.type
_entity.pdbx_description
1 polymer ?
#
loop_
_entity_poly.entity_id
_entity_poly.type
_entity_poly.pdbx_seq_one_letter_code
_entity_poly.pdbx_strand_id
1 'polypeptide(L)'
;MTIVPPAPGEPRRPDGPRDPGDAWVVSDDGAKYWGRFGAAGLLAVDPERGVLLQHRVAWSHHGDTWGLPGGARHEGESQCDAALREAAEEAGVPGGAVAPRFLSVFDIGIWSYATVVADVVVPFEPVISDPESRELAWVPLDAVDDYPLHPGFAASWPMLRALLPVRPAVVVDAANVVGSVPDGWWNDRAGAAGRLLEAIAARAGEGTDAADLGLSGDVWFPEWHVVLEGDARGAGDVAGVRVVRADGAGDDAIVAAAQELTDAGRSVTVVTSDRGLAERVRALGAAARGAGWLRDVRG
;
A
#
# COMPACT_ATOMS: atom_id res chain seq x y z
N MET A 1 -18.50 -14.98 -18.02
CA MET A 1 -17.02 -15.12 -17.90
C MET A 1 -16.58 -16.52 -18.33
N THR A 2 -15.48 -16.64 -19.06
CA THR A 2 -14.85 -17.93 -19.41
C THR A 2 -13.33 -17.84 -19.20
N ILE A 3 -12.72 -18.89 -18.64
CA ILE A 3 -11.25 -19.02 -18.55
C ILE A 3 -10.75 -19.74 -19.78
N VAL A 4 -9.81 -19.12 -20.51
CA VAL A 4 -9.23 -19.66 -21.73
C VAL A 4 -7.71 -19.76 -21.57
N PRO A 5 -7.09 -20.94 -21.69
CA PRO A 5 -5.64 -21.05 -21.66
C PRO A 5 -5.01 -20.34 -22.87
N PRO A 6 -3.77 -19.86 -22.78
CA PRO A 6 -3.07 -19.21 -23.90
C PRO A 6 -2.96 -20.16 -25.09
N ALA A 7 -3.09 -19.62 -26.31
CA ALA A 7 -3.03 -20.40 -27.54
C ALA A 7 -1.59 -20.93 -27.78
N PRO A 8 -1.41 -22.13 -28.37
CA PRO A 8 -0.07 -22.62 -28.71
C PRO A 8 0.69 -21.63 -29.61
N GLY A 9 1.89 -21.20 -29.19
CA GLY A 9 2.74 -20.28 -29.95
C GLY A 9 2.47 -18.78 -29.73
N GLU A 10 1.49 -18.42 -28.90
CA GLU A 10 1.40 -17.06 -28.34
C GLU A 10 2.71 -16.75 -27.60
N PRO A 11 3.37 -15.59 -27.82
CA PRO A 11 4.60 -15.24 -27.10
C PRO A 11 4.36 -15.36 -25.59
N ARG A 12 5.28 -16.01 -24.88
CA ARG A 12 5.24 -16.19 -23.43
C ARG A 12 6.64 -15.97 -22.88
N ARG A 13 6.73 -15.70 -21.58
CA ARG A 13 8.01 -15.84 -20.86
C ARG A 13 8.64 -17.20 -21.16
N PRO A 14 9.95 -17.28 -21.51
CA PRO A 14 10.53 -18.50 -22.05
C PRO A 14 10.71 -19.64 -21.05
N ASP A 15 10.78 -19.34 -19.75
CA ASP A 15 11.24 -20.30 -18.75
C ASP A 15 10.37 -20.28 -17.48
N GLY A 16 9.54 -21.31 -17.29
CA GLY A 16 8.78 -21.55 -16.04
C GLY A 16 7.69 -22.62 -16.19
N PRO A 17 7.35 -23.37 -15.13
CA PRO A 17 6.14 -24.19 -15.13
C PRO A 17 4.92 -23.29 -15.27
N ARG A 18 3.89 -23.76 -16.00
CA ARG A 18 2.60 -23.06 -16.14
C ARG A 18 2.03 -22.73 -14.77
N ASP A 19 1.91 -21.45 -14.45
CA ASP A 19 1.16 -21.04 -13.28
C ASP A 19 -0.35 -21.12 -13.59
N PRO A 20 -1.20 -21.59 -12.67
CA PRO A 20 -2.66 -21.57 -12.85
C PRO A 20 -3.25 -20.17 -13.11
N GLY A 21 -2.51 -19.11 -12.74
CA GLY A 21 -2.78 -17.71 -13.03
C GLY A 21 -2.62 -17.33 -14.50
N ASP A 22 -1.78 -18.04 -15.27
CA ASP A 22 -1.47 -17.75 -16.68
C ASP A 22 -2.58 -18.17 -17.64
N ALA A 23 -3.71 -17.47 -17.56
CA ALA A 23 -4.86 -17.68 -18.43
C ALA A 23 -5.60 -16.38 -18.74
N TRP A 24 -6.29 -16.39 -19.86
CA TRP A 24 -7.21 -15.33 -20.24
C TRP A 24 -8.53 -15.48 -19.49
N VAL A 25 -8.97 -14.41 -18.83
CA VAL A 25 -10.35 -14.19 -18.44
C VAL A 25 -11.07 -13.50 -19.60
N VAL A 26 -12.16 -14.09 -20.08
CA VAL A 26 -12.97 -13.54 -21.16
C VAL A 26 -14.33 -13.12 -20.62
N SER A 27 -14.69 -11.85 -20.78
CA SER A 27 -15.99 -11.28 -20.41
C SER A 27 -17.09 -11.71 -21.41
N ASP A 28 -18.36 -11.48 -21.04
CA ASP A 28 -19.50 -11.89 -21.87
C ASP A 28 -19.59 -11.12 -23.20
N ASP A 29 -19.00 -9.92 -23.27
CA ASP A 29 -18.85 -9.12 -24.50
C ASP A 29 -17.57 -9.46 -25.31
N GLY A 30 -16.78 -10.44 -24.85
CA GLY A 30 -15.61 -10.96 -25.54
C GLY A 30 -14.29 -10.24 -25.28
N ALA A 31 -14.26 -9.21 -24.41
CA ALA A 31 -13.01 -8.61 -23.96
C ALA A 31 -12.15 -9.63 -23.18
N LYS A 32 -10.82 -9.51 -23.32
CA LYS A 32 -9.87 -10.46 -22.73
C LYS A 32 -8.96 -9.75 -21.73
N TYR A 33 -8.74 -10.41 -20.59
CA TYR A 33 -7.90 -9.94 -19.50
C TYR A 33 -6.91 -11.03 -19.10
N TRP A 34 -5.62 -10.72 -19.04
CA TRP A 34 -4.60 -11.69 -18.67
C TRP A 34 -4.51 -11.82 -17.14
N GLY A 35 -4.37 -13.05 -16.64
CA GLY A 35 -4.29 -13.33 -15.21
C GLY A 35 -5.63 -13.81 -14.65
N ARG A 36 -5.77 -15.13 -14.44
CA ARG A 36 -7.00 -15.77 -13.93
C ARG A 36 -7.46 -15.20 -12.59
N PHE A 37 -6.51 -14.87 -11.72
CA PHE A 37 -6.77 -14.36 -10.37
C PHE A 37 -6.60 -12.83 -10.29
N GLY A 38 -6.67 -12.16 -11.44
CA GLY A 38 -6.30 -10.76 -11.59
C GLY A 38 -4.83 -10.57 -11.92
N ALA A 39 -4.41 -9.31 -11.99
CA ALA A 39 -3.04 -8.90 -12.24
C ALA A 39 -2.65 -7.75 -11.30
N ALA A 40 -1.36 -7.49 -11.18
CA ALA A 40 -0.86 -6.38 -10.39
C ALA A 40 0.39 -5.76 -11.04
N GLY A 41 0.59 -4.46 -10.84
CA GLY A 41 1.78 -3.75 -11.30
C GLY A 41 2.28 -2.74 -10.30
N LEU A 42 3.58 -2.45 -10.37
CA LEU A 42 4.28 -1.56 -9.46
C LEU A 42 4.47 -0.18 -10.07
N LEU A 43 3.94 0.85 -9.41
CA LEU A 43 4.34 2.24 -9.61
C LEU A 43 5.37 2.59 -8.54
N ALA A 44 6.64 2.36 -8.84
CA ALA A 44 7.74 2.77 -7.97
C ALA A 44 7.97 4.29 -8.11
N VAL A 45 7.99 5.00 -6.98
CA VAL A 45 8.13 6.45 -6.90
C VAL A 45 9.46 6.80 -6.23
N ASP A 46 10.37 7.36 -7.03
CA ASP A 46 11.63 7.91 -6.58
C ASP A 46 11.49 9.43 -6.37
N PRO A 47 11.91 9.98 -5.23
CA PRO A 47 11.72 11.40 -4.92
C PRO A 47 12.49 12.35 -5.85
N GLU A 48 13.56 11.88 -6.50
CA GLU A 48 14.40 12.70 -7.38
C GLU A 48 14.11 12.40 -8.85
N ARG A 49 13.90 11.13 -9.20
CA ARG A 49 13.84 10.67 -10.60
C ARG A 49 12.41 10.52 -11.16
N GLY A 50 11.39 10.54 -10.30
CA GLY A 50 9.99 10.36 -10.70
C GLY A 50 9.53 8.91 -10.61
N VAL A 51 8.84 8.40 -11.64
CA VAL A 51 8.26 7.04 -11.63
C VAL A 51 8.96 6.10 -12.59
N LEU A 52 9.10 4.83 -12.19
CA LEU A 52 9.63 3.79 -13.06
C LEU A 52 8.56 3.35 -14.07
N LEU A 53 8.86 3.51 -15.36
CA LEU A 53 8.03 3.03 -16.46
C LEU A 53 8.80 2.04 -17.34
N GLN A 54 8.05 1.15 -17.96
CA GLN A 54 8.52 0.12 -18.89
C GLN A 54 7.89 0.35 -20.27
N HIS A 55 8.72 0.41 -21.31
CA HIS A 55 8.25 0.43 -22.69
C HIS A 55 8.08 -1.00 -23.19
N ARG A 56 6.84 -1.35 -23.52
CA ARG A 56 6.46 -2.70 -23.96
C ARG A 56 6.89 -2.92 -25.41
N VAL A 57 7.35 -4.13 -25.74
CA VAL A 57 7.68 -4.51 -27.13
C VAL A 57 6.45 -4.45 -28.05
N ALA A 58 6.67 -4.04 -29.30
CA ALA A 58 5.65 -3.79 -30.32
C ALA A 58 4.67 -4.95 -30.57
N TRP A 59 5.11 -6.20 -30.38
CA TRP A 59 4.30 -7.40 -30.64
C TRP A 59 3.40 -7.82 -29.46
N SER A 60 3.50 -7.14 -28.31
CA SER A 60 2.63 -7.41 -27.15
C SER A 60 1.23 -6.78 -27.34
N HIS A 61 0.26 -7.22 -26.54
CA HIS A 61 -1.05 -6.56 -26.49
C HIS A 61 -0.86 -5.10 -26.02
N HIS A 62 -1.24 -4.13 -26.85
CA HIS A 62 -0.88 -2.70 -26.71
C HIS A 62 0.64 -2.41 -26.74
N GLY A 63 1.41 -3.09 -27.58
CA GLY A 63 2.84 -2.82 -27.78
C GLY A 63 3.16 -1.38 -28.22
N ASP A 64 4.42 -0.99 -28.05
CA ASP A 64 4.91 0.39 -28.26
C ASP A 64 4.22 1.43 -27.36
N THR A 65 3.82 1.00 -26.16
CA THR A 65 3.31 1.87 -25.10
C THR A 65 4.13 1.74 -23.82
N TRP A 66 4.09 2.78 -22.99
CA TRP A 66 4.71 2.81 -21.67
C TRP A 66 3.70 2.42 -20.58
N GLY A 67 4.08 1.50 -19.71
CA GLY A 67 3.25 1.02 -18.61
C GLY A 67 4.07 0.72 -17.36
N LEU A 68 3.40 0.13 -16.39
CA LEU A 68 4.02 -0.34 -15.16
C LEU A 68 4.56 -1.76 -15.38
N PRO A 69 5.76 -2.09 -14.85
CA PRO A 69 6.15 -3.48 -14.67
C PRO A 69 5.07 -4.21 -13.86
N GLY A 70 4.64 -5.38 -14.34
CA GLY A 70 3.50 -6.06 -13.73
C GLY A 70 2.96 -7.21 -14.57
N GLY A 71 2.24 -8.12 -13.90
CA GLY A 71 1.80 -9.37 -14.50
C GLY A 71 0.69 -10.06 -13.73
N ALA A 72 0.44 -11.31 -14.09
CA ALA A 72 -0.64 -12.11 -13.53
C ALA A 72 -0.38 -12.47 -12.07
N ARG A 73 -1.44 -12.49 -11.27
CA ARG A 73 -1.38 -13.00 -9.89
C ARG A 73 -1.42 -14.52 -9.88
N HIS A 74 -0.61 -15.13 -9.04
CA HIS A 74 -0.71 -16.55 -8.72
C HIS A 74 -1.90 -16.83 -7.79
N GLU A 75 -2.30 -18.11 -7.69
CA GLU A 75 -3.40 -18.51 -6.79
C GLU A 75 -3.04 -18.24 -5.32
N GLY A 76 -3.85 -17.44 -4.63
CA GLY A 76 -3.62 -17.07 -3.22
C GLY A 76 -2.55 -15.99 -3.01
N GLU A 77 -1.94 -15.46 -4.07
CA GLU A 77 -0.94 -14.40 -3.99
C GLU A 77 -1.59 -13.04 -3.71
N SER A 78 -1.00 -12.28 -2.79
CA SER A 78 -1.46 -10.92 -2.48
C SER A 78 -1.18 -9.98 -3.67
N GLN A 79 -1.90 -8.86 -3.73
CA GLN A 79 -1.69 -7.86 -4.77
C GLN A 79 -0.28 -7.21 -4.66
N CYS A 80 0.20 -6.97 -3.45
CA CYS A 80 1.55 -6.48 -3.18
C CYS A 80 2.62 -7.48 -3.63
N ASP A 81 2.50 -8.74 -3.23
CA ASP A 81 3.49 -9.77 -3.56
C ASP A 81 3.59 -9.97 -5.07
N ALA A 82 2.44 -10.01 -5.77
CA ALA A 82 2.41 -10.12 -7.22
C ALA A 82 3.09 -8.91 -7.89
N ALA A 83 2.75 -7.68 -7.51
CA ALA A 83 3.37 -6.49 -8.11
C ALA A 83 4.89 -6.45 -7.88
N LEU A 84 5.35 -6.83 -6.67
CA LEU A 84 6.77 -6.83 -6.32
C LEU A 84 7.54 -7.94 -7.03
N ARG A 85 6.97 -9.15 -7.11
CA ARG A 85 7.55 -10.27 -7.86
C ARG A 85 7.69 -9.91 -9.33
N GLU A 86 6.60 -9.44 -9.95
CA GLU A 86 6.60 -9.09 -11.37
C GLU A 86 7.56 -7.95 -11.68
N ALA A 87 7.60 -6.91 -10.83
CA ALA A 87 8.55 -5.82 -11.00
C ALA A 87 10.01 -6.27 -10.82
N ALA A 88 10.28 -7.22 -9.92
CA ALA A 88 11.60 -7.83 -9.80
C ALA A 88 11.98 -8.63 -11.05
N GLU A 89 11.04 -9.40 -11.59
CA GLU A 89 11.24 -10.25 -12.77
C GLU A 89 11.40 -9.44 -14.06
N GLU A 90 10.66 -8.34 -14.23
CA GLU A 90 10.67 -7.56 -15.47
C GLU A 90 11.66 -6.41 -15.48
N ALA A 91 11.80 -5.73 -14.35
CA ALA A 91 12.55 -4.50 -14.22
C ALA A 91 13.71 -4.59 -13.21
N GLY A 92 13.99 -5.77 -12.66
CA GLY A 92 15.10 -5.98 -11.74
C GLY A 92 14.95 -5.21 -10.42
N VAL A 93 13.72 -4.86 -10.02
CA VAL A 93 13.46 -4.16 -8.75
C VAL A 93 13.91 -5.04 -7.57
N PRO A 94 14.90 -4.63 -6.76
CA PRO A 94 15.40 -5.47 -5.68
C PRO A 94 14.38 -5.61 -4.54
N GLY A 95 14.34 -6.80 -3.94
CA GLY A 95 13.54 -7.04 -2.74
C GLY A 95 13.91 -6.06 -1.60
N GLY A 96 12.90 -5.41 -1.02
CA GLY A 96 13.08 -4.42 0.04
C GLY A 96 13.56 -3.04 -0.41
N ALA A 97 13.77 -2.81 -1.73
CA ALA A 97 14.14 -1.48 -2.24
C ALA A 97 12.97 -0.50 -2.27
N VAL A 98 11.74 -0.99 -2.16
CA VAL A 98 10.52 -0.19 -2.16
C VAL A 98 9.63 -0.50 -0.96
N ALA A 99 8.88 0.51 -0.49
CA ALA A 99 7.90 0.39 0.58
C ALA A 99 6.50 0.75 0.05
N PRO A 100 5.49 -0.14 0.15
CA PRO A 100 4.13 0.15 -0.28
C PRO A 100 3.55 1.37 0.41
N ARG A 101 2.82 2.20 -0.35
CA ARG A 101 2.16 3.41 0.13
C ARG A 101 0.64 3.29 0.05
N PHE A 102 0.13 2.91 -1.11
CA PHE A 102 -1.29 2.60 -1.30
C PHE A 102 -1.53 1.71 -2.53
N LEU A 103 -2.71 1.10 -2.58
CA LEU A 103 -3.22 0.34 -3.71
C LEU A 103 -4.38 1.11 -4.35
N SER A 104 -4.44 1.04 -5.67
CA SER A 104 -5.64 1.33 -6.44
C SER A 104 -6.04 0.11 -7.25
N VAL A 105 -7.29 -0.33 -7.11
CA VAL A 105 -7.82 -1.54 -7.71
C VAL A 105 -8.85 -1.16 -8.77
N PHE A 106 -8.55 -1.51 -10.02
CA PHE A 106 -9.54 -1.53 -11.08
C PHE A 106 -10.24 -2.88 -11.07
N ASP A 107 -11.53 -2.91 -10.75
CA ASP A 107 -12.32 -4.15 -10.67
C ASP A 107 -13.53 -4.09 -11.59
N ILE A 108 -13.68 -5.10 -12.44
CA ILE A 108 -14.83 -5.27 -13.36
C ILE A 108 -15.73 -6.45 -12.95
N GLY A 109 -15.61 -6.91 -11.70
CA GLY A 109 -16.35 -7.99 -11.07
C GLY A 109 -15.84 -9.40 -11.42
N ILE A 110 -15.29 -9.59 -12.62
CA ILE A 110 -14.78 -10.89 -13.09
C ILE A 110 -13.25 -10.97 -13.15
N TRP A 111 -12.59 -9.82 -13.05
CA TRP A 111 -11.14 -9.65 -13.11
C TRP A 111 -10.78 -8.31 -12.47
N SER A 112 -9.60 -8.23 -11.88
CA SER A 112 -9.11 -6.98 -11.31
C SER A 112 -7.62 -6.74 -11.58
N TYR A 113 -7.24 -5.47 -11.66
CA TYR A 113 -5.85 -5.01 -11.72
C TYR A 113 -5.53 -4.14 -10.51
N ALA A 114 -4.52 -4.53 -9.73
CA ALA A 114 -4.02 -3.73 -8.64
C ALA A 114 -2.79 -2.92 -9.07
N THR A 115 -2.87 -1.60 -8.96
CA THR A 115 -1.69 -0.73 -9.02
C THR A 115 -1.17 -0.53 -7.61
N VAL A 116 0.01 -1.09 -7.31
CA VAL A 116 0.71 -0.90 -6.04
C VAL A 116 1.62 0.30 -6.20
N VAL A 117 1.33 1.38 -5.47
CA VAL A 117 2.18 2.56 -5.44
C VAL A 117 3.13 2.44 -4.26
N ALA A 118 4.43 2.56 -4.52
CA ALA A 118 5.46 2.35 -3.51
C ALA A 118 6.55 3.43 -3.56
N ASP A 119 7.03 3.86 -2.40
CA ASP A 119 8.20 4.71 -2.26
C ASP A 119 9.49 3.90 -2.49
N VAL A 120 10.43 4.43 -3.28
CA VAL A 120 11.80 3.88 -3.32
C VAL A 120 12.51 4.27 -2.02
N VAL A 121 12.86 3.27 -1.21
CA VAL A 121 13.54 3.44 0.08
C VAL A 121 15.03 3.08 0.02
N VAL A 122 15.43 2.29 -0.99
CA VAL A 122 16.83 2.05 -1.33
C VAL A 122 16.99 2.31 -2.83
N PRO A 123 17.80 3.29 -3.26
CA PRO A 123 18.02 3.56 -4.68
C PRO A 123 18.54 2.35 -5.44
N PHE A 124 18.03 2.13 -6.65
CA PHE A 124 18.47 1.08 -7.56
C PHE A 124 18.41 1.57 -9.02
N GLU A 125 19.09 0.82 -9.89
CA GLU A 125 19.00 0.95 -11.35
C GLU A 125 18.17 -0.19 -11.91
N PRO A 126 17.10 0.10 -12.68
CA PRO A 126 16.25 -0.94 -13.25
C PRO A 126 17.00 -1.69 -14.35
N VAL A 127 16.75 -3.00 -14.44
CA VAL A 127 17.39 -3.88 -15.43
C VAL A 127 16.33 -4.61 -16.21
N ILE A 128 16.40 -4.48 -17.55
CA ILE A 128 15.56 -5.27 -18.45
C ILE A 128 15.93 -6.74 -18.25
N SER A 129 15.03 -7.49 -17.63
CA SER A 129 15.26 -8.88 -17.22
C SER A 129 14.32 -9.85 -17.93
N ASP A 130 13.42 -9.34 -18.76
CA ASP A 130 12.41 -10.10 -19.51
C ASP A 130 12.33 -9.63 -20.98
N PRO A 131 12.10 -10.56 -21.95
CA PRO A 131 11.97 -10.25 -23.37
C PRO A 131 10.78 -9.35 -23.78
N GLU A 132 9.81 -9.08 -22.91
CA GLU A 132 8.66 -8.20 -23.19
C GLU A 132 8.97 -6.72 -22.95
N SER A 133 10.13 -6.41 -22.35
CA SER A 133 10.63 -5.04 -22.13
C SER A 133 11.57 -4.59 -23.25
N ARG A 134 11.29 -3.44 -23.86
CA ARG A 134 12.23 -2.76 -24.79
C ARG A 134 13.11 -1.75 -24.07
N GLU A 135 12.55 -1.03 -23.11
CA GLU A 135 13.19 0.07 -22.40
C GLU A 135 12.62 0.18 -20.99
N LEU A 136 13.45 0.59 -20.03
CA LEU A 136 13.04 0.99 -18.68
C LEU A 136 13.55 2.40 -18.44
N ALA A 137 12.72 3.27 -17.88
CA ALA A 137 13.08 4.64 -17.60
C ALA A 137 12.46 5.14 -16.29
N TRP A 138 13.23 5.92 -15.55
CA TRP A 138 12.68 6.83 -14.56
C TRP A 138 12.18 8.09 -15.28
N VAL A 139 10.89 8.40 -15.11
CA VAL A 139 10.22 9.50 -15.80
C VAL A 139 9.71 10.51 -14.77
N PRO A 140 10.09 11.80 -14.86
CA PRO A 140 9.55 12.86 -13.99
C PRO A 140 8.03 12.90 -14.02
N LEU A 141 7.40 13.15 -12.86
CA LEU A 141 5.94 13.07 -12.70
C LEU A 141 5.15 13.99 -13.66
N ASP A 142 5.74 15.13 -14.03
CA ASP A 142 5.15 16.11 -14.93
C ASP A 142 5.35 15.77 -16.41
N ALA A 143 6.27 14.86 -16.74
CA ALA A 143 6.55 14.39 -18.10
C ALA A 143 5.80 13.09 -18.46
N VAL A 144 5.20 12.39 -17.49
CA VAL A 144 4.52 11.10 -17.74
C VAL A 144 3.42 11.21 -18.81
N ASP A 145 2.69 12.33 -18.80
CA ASP A 145 1.60 12.57 -19.76
C ASP A 145 2.09 12.76 -21.22
N ASP A 146 3.39 12.99 -21.43
CA ASP A 146 4.00 13.15 -22.75
C ASP A 146 4.36 11.82 -23.44
N TYR A 147 4.30 10.70 -22.70
CA TYR A 147 4.64 9.38 -23.19
C TYR A 147 3.41 8.68 -23.80
N PRO A 148 3.57 7.79 -24.80
CA PRO A 148 2.47 6.98 -25.30
C PRO A 148 2.11 5.90 -24.25
N LEU A 149 1.25 6.24 -23.29
CA LEU A 149 0.93 5.37 -22.17
C LEU A 149 0.02 4.21 -22.57
N HIS A 150 0.19 3.07 -21.90
CA HIS A 150 -0.74 1.94 -21.95
C HIS A 150 -2.14 2.43 -21.56
N PRO A 151 -3.23 2.11 -22.30
CA PRO A 151 -4.54 2.73 -22.09
C PRO A 151 -5.09 2.60 -20.66
N GLY A 152 -4.90 1.45 -20.03
CA GLY A 152 -5.32 1.24 -18.64
C GLY A 152 -4.54 2.10 -17.64
N PHE A 153 -3.24 2.32 -17.88
CA PHE A 153 -2.42 3.20 -17.05
C PHE A 153 -2.73 4.68 -17.31
N ALA A 154 -2.90 5.06 -18.57
CA ALA A 154 -3.32 6.41 -18.96
C ALA A 154 -4.63 6.83 -18.27
N ALA A 155 -5.59 5.90 -18.17
CA ALA A 155 -6.88 6.14 -17.52
C ALA A 155 -6.76 6.32 -16.00
N SER A 156 -5.87 5.58 -15.33
CA SER A 156 -5.69 5.67 -13.87
C SER A 156 -4.71 6.77 -13.43
N TRP A 157 -3.78 7.17 -14.31
CA TRP A 157 -2.69 8.08 -13.98
C TRP A 157 -3.11 9.41 -13.34
N PRO A 158 -4.14 10.15 -13.82
CA PRO A 158 -4.54 11.42 -13.20
C PRO A 158 -4.93 11.27 -11.73
N MET A 159 -5.64 10.19 -11.40
CA MET A 159 -6.02 9.87 -10.02
C MET A 159 -4.79 9.45 -9.21
N LEU A 160 -3.96 8.54 -9.72
CA LEU A 160 -2.74 8.10 -9.04
C LEU A 160 -1.82 9.28 -8.71
N ARG A 161 -1.57 10.15 -9.69
CA ARG A 161 -0.77 11.38 -9.56
C ARG A 161 -1.32 12.32 -8.48
N ALA A 162 -2.63 12.52 -8.44
CA ALA A 162 -3.27 13.37 -7.44
C ALA A 162 -3.13 12.83 -6.01
N LEU A 163 -3.01 11.50 -5.84
CA LEU A 163 -2.84 10.85 -4.54
C LEU A 163 -1.39 10.75 -4.09
N LEU A 164 -0.40 10.95 -4.97
CA LEU A 164 1.02 10.86 -4.61
C LEU A 164 1.46 11.77 -3.45
N PRO A 165 0.93 13.00 -3.27
CA PRO A 165 1.30 13.84 -2.13
C PRO A 165 0.68 13.41 -0.80
N VAL A 166 -0.36 12.58 -0.82
CA VAL A 166 -1.08 12.17 0.40
C VAL A 166 -0.20 11.22 1.21
N ARG A 167 -0.14 11.48 2.52
CA ARG A 167 0.65 10.71 3.49
C ARG A 167 -0.17 10.52 4.77
N PRO A 168 -0.89 9.40 4.92
CA PRO A 168 -1.67 9.17 6.12
C PRO A 168 -0.81 8.73 7.29
N ALA A 169 -1.19 9.17 8.49
CA ALA A 169 -0.59 8.73 9.74
C ALA A 169 -1.69 8.45 10.78
N VAL A 170 -1.51 7.40 11.56
CA VAL A 170 -2.42 7.00 12.64
C VAL A 170 -1.72 7.12 13.98
N VAL A 171 -2.26 7.95 14.87
CA VAL A 171 -1.78 8.10 16.25
C VAL A 171 -2.72 7.34 17.18
N VAL A 172 -2.20 6.40 17.96
CA VAL A 172 -2.98 5.52 18.82
C VAL A 172 -2.75 5.87 20.28
N ASP A 173 -3.85 6.15 20.98
CA ASP A 173 -3.91 6.21 22.43
C ASP A 173 -3.89 4.79 23.02
N ALA A 174 -2.70 4.30 23.38
CA ALA A 174 -2.57 2.91 23.84
C ALA A 174 -3.31 2.66 25.15
N ALA A 175 -3.31 3.63 26.07
CA ALA A 175 -3.99 3.49 27.37
C ALA A 175 -5.50 3.36 27.17
N ASN A 176 -6.10 4.17 26.30
CA ASN A 176 -7.52 4.08 25.96
C ASN A 176 -7.87 2.79 25.23
N VAL A 177 -7.04 2.36 24.26
CA VAL A 177 -7.29 1.14 23.49
C VAL A 177 -7.19 -0.11 24.37
N VAL A 178 -6.10 -0.25 25.13
CA VAL A 178 -5.92 -1.37 26.08
C VAL A 178 -7.01 -1.35 27.14
N GLY A 179 -7.33 -0.17 27.68
CA GLY A 179 -8.38 -0.01 28.70
C GLY A 179 -9.80 -0.32 28.20
N SER A 180 -10.03 -0.39 26.89
CA SER A 180 -11.35 -0.67 26.31
C SER A 180 -11.77 -2.14 26.39
N VAL A 181 -10.86 -3.06 26.75
CA VAL A 181 -11.11 -4.49 26.87
C VAL A 181 -10.72 -4.97 28.28
N PRO A 182 -11.63 -5.60 29.04
CA PRO A 182 -11.32 -6.09 30.38
C PRO A 182 -10.59 -7.44 30.34
N ASP A 183 -9.36 -7.45 29.85
CA ASP A 183 -8.52 -8.66 29.65
C ASP A 183 -7.51 -8.91 30.79
N GLY A 184 -7.53 -8.10 31.85
CA GLY A 184 -6.57 -8.21 32.96
C GLY A 184 -5.29 -7.39 32.79
N TRP A 185 -5.22 -6.47 31.82
CA TRP A 185 -4.06 -5.61 31.53
C TRP A 185 -3.46 -4.89 32.74
N TRP A 186 -4.23 -4.61 33.79
CA TRP A 186 -3.75 -3.92 34.99
C TRP A 186 -2.68 -4.70 35.77
N ASN A 187 -2.58 -6.02 35.57
CA ASN A 187 -1.56 -6.85 36.20
C ASN A 187 -0.19 -6.76 35.48
N ASP A 188 -0.19 -6.45 34.19
CA ASP A 188 1.01 -6.34 33.36
C ASP A 188 0.76 -5.34 32.21
N ARG A 189 0.97 -4.06 32.53
CA ARG A 189 0.72 -2.95 31.59
C ARG A 189 1.69 -2.97 30.40
N ALA A 190 2.96 -3.30 30.65
CA ALA A 190 3.97 -3.37 29.61
C ALA A 190 3.70 -4.54 28.64
N GLY A 191 3.33 -5.71 29.16
CA GLY A 191 2.94 -6.84 28.32
C GLY A 191 1.66 -6.59 27.52
N ALA A 192 0.66 -5.90 28.11
CA ALA A 192 -0.54 -5.51 27.38
C ALA A 192 -0.25 -4.53 26.23
N ALA A 193 0.60 -3.52 26.48
CA ALA A 193 1.06 -2.62 25.43
C ALA A 193 1.87 -3.35 24.35
N GLY A 194 2.75 -4.28 24.73
CA GLY A 194 3.49 -5.11 23.77
C GLY A 194 2.58 -5.89 22.83
N ARG A 195 1.51 -6.51 23.36
CA ARG A 195 0.51 -7.20 22.51
C ARG A 195 -0.22 -6.26 21.56
N LEU A 196 -0.55 -5.04 22.00
CA LEU A 196 -1.14 -4.03 21.12
C LEU A 196 -0.18 -3.63 20.00
N LEU A 197 1.11 -3.42 20.30
CA LEU A 197 2.13 -3.07 19.31
C LEU A 197 2.27 -4.15 18.24
N GLU A 198 2.35 -5.42 18.63
CA GLU A 198 2.42 -6.56 17.70
C GLU A 198 1.17 -6.65 16.81
N ALA A 199 -0.02 -6.44 17.38
CA ALA A 199 -1.26 -6.44 16.61
C ALA A 199 -1.31 -5.29 15.59
N ILE A 200 -0.84 -4.10 15.96
CA ILE A 200 -0.74 -2.95 15.05
C ILE A 200 0.32 -3.22 13.97
N ALA A 201 1.46 -3.81 14.31
CA ALA A 201 2.52 -4.12 13.36
C ALA A 201 2.08 -5.13 12.30
N ALA A 202 1.36 -6.19 12.70
CA ALA A 202 0.77 -7.15 11.76
C ALA A 202 -0.19 -6.46 10.78
N ARG A 203 -1.08 -5.62 11.31
CA ARG A 203 -2.02 -4.82 10.54
C ARG A 203 -1.33 -3.80 9.60
N ALA A 204 -0.24 -3.20 10.04
CA ALA A 204 0.53 -2.26 9.23
C ALA A 204 1.07 -2.93 7.95
N GLY A 205 1.33 -4.23 7.97
CA GLY A 205 1.73 -5.01 6.80
C GLY A 205 0.58 -5.37 5.84
N GLU A 206 -0.66 -5.46 6.34
CA GLU A 206 -1.86 -5.77 5.55
C GLU A 206 -2.41 -4.52 4.85
N GLY A 207 -2.23 -3.34 5.47
CA GLY A 207 -2.79 -2.08 5.01
C GLY A 207 -4.09 -1.71 5.71
N THR A 208 -4.73 -0.63 5.28
CA THR A 208 -5.97 -0.12 5.85
C THR A 208 -6.85 0.43 4.74
N ASP A 209 -8.13 0.04 4.71
CA ASP A 209 -9.11 0.55 3.76
C ASP A 209 -9.11 2.08 3.73
N ALA A 210 -9.08 2.64 2.53
CA ALA A 210 -9.07 4.09 2.33
C ALA A 210 -10.31 4.75 2.97
N ALA A 211 -11.46 4.09 2.90
CA ALA A 211 -12.71 4.55 3.51
C ALA A 211 -12.60 4.72 5.04
N ASP A 212 -11.84 3.85 5.71
CA ASP A 212 -11.62 3.91 7.14
C ASP A 212 -10.72 5.08 7.55
N LEU A 213 -9.85 5.52 6.65
CA LEU A 213 -9.03 6.73 6.81
C LEU A 213 -9.71 7.99 6.25
N GLY A 214 -10.88 7.86 5.60
CA GLY A 214 -11.56 8.97 4.92
C GLY A 214 -10.80 9.46 3.69
N LEU A 215 -10.05 8.57 3.02
CA LEU A 215 -9.23 8.84 1.85
C LEU A 215 -9.82 8.21 0.59
N SER A 216 -9.32 8.63 -0.57
CA SER A 216 -9.58 7.99 -1.86
C SER A 216 -8.55 6.90 -2.16
N GLY A 217 -8.81 6.05 -3.15
CA GLY A 217 -8.07 4.81 -3.38
C GLY A 217 -8.73 3.63 -2.67
N ASP A 218 -8.03 2.50 -2.59
CA ASP A 218 -8.60 1.27 -2.05
C ASP A 218 -7.98 0.94 -0.69
N VAL A 219 -6.66 0.77 -0.64
CA VAL A 219 -5.93 0.42 0.60
C VAL A 219 -4.73 1.34 0.76
N TRP A 220 -4.48 1.83 1.98
CA TRP A 220 -3.32 2.65 2.34
C TRP A 220 -2.45 1.96 3.39
N PHE A 221 -1.15 2.23 3.37
CA PHE A 221 -0.19 1.82 4.40
C PHE A 221 0.23 3.06 5.21
N PRO A 222 -0.53 3.45 6.24
CA PRO A 222 -0.22 4.66 7.01
C PRO A 222 0.99 4.46 7.92
N GLU A 223 1.62 5.58 8.30
CA GLU A 223 2.57 5.60 9.41
C GLU A 223 1.83 5.34 10.74
N TRP A 224 2.29 4.39 11.53
CA TRP A 224 1.68 4.07 12.83
C TRP A 224 2.49 4.65 13.98
N HIS A 225 1.84 5.47 14.81
CA HIS A 225 2.41 6.08 16.01
C HIS A 225 1.62 5.60 17.22
N VAL A 226 2.26 4.93 18.18
CA VAL A 226 1.57 4.42 19.37
C VAL A 226 2.13 5.11 20.60
N VAL A 227 1.27 5.83 21.32
CA VAL A 227 1.65 6.58 22.52
C VAL A 227 1.49 5.72 23.75
N LEU A 228 2.60 5.48 24.46
CA LEU A 228 2.65 4.75 25.72
C LEU A 228 2.92 5.71 26.88
N GLU A 229 2.23 5.52 28.00
CA GLU A 229 2.39 6.30 29.23
C GLU A 229 2.55 5.40 30.46
N GLY A 230 2.95 5.99 31.59
CA GLY A 230 3.09 5.26 32.87
C GLY A 230 4.01 4.04 32.76
N ASP A 231 3.57 2.92 33.37
CA ASP A 231 4.30 1.64 33.36
C ASP A 231 4.32 0.97 31.98
N ALA A 232 3.36 1.29 31.09
CA ALA A 232 3.29 0.71 29.75
C ALA A 232 4.50 1.09 28.88
N ARG A 233 5.20 2.18 29.22
CA ARG A 233 6.45 2.61 28.55
C ARG A 233 7.56 1.56 28.57
N GLY A 234 7.47 0.58 29.48
CA GLY A 234 8.39 -0.56 29.55
C GLY A 234 8.23 -1.58 28.42
N ALA A 235 7.23 -1.46 27.55
CA ALA A 235 7.12 -2.30 26.36
C ALA A 235 8.27 -2.05 25.37
N GLY A 236 8.73 -3.10 24.71
CA GLY A 236 9.76 -3.02 23.66
C GLY A 236 9.23 -2.39 22.37
N ASP A 237 10.15 -1.93 21.52
CA ASP A 237 9.80 -1.44 20.19
C ASP A 237 9.49 -2.61 19.24
N VAL A 238 8.60 -2.38 18.26
CA VAL A 238 8.21 -3.35 17.22
C VAL A 238 8.42 -2.69 15.85
N ALA A 239 8.93 -3.44 14.87
CA ALA A 239 9.14 -2.93 13.52
C ALA A 239 7.81 -2.53 12.86
N GLY A 240 7.83 -1.46 12.07
CA GLY A 240 6.62 -0.93 11.41
C GLY A 240 5.75 -0.03 12.31
N VAL A 241 6.12 0.16 13.58
CA VAL A 241 5.39 1.03 14.53
C VAL A 241 6.34 2.00 15.22
N ARG A 242 6.05 3.29 15.15
CA ARG A 242 6.77 4.33 15.91
C ARG A 242 6.19 4.42 17.32
N VAL A 243 6.95 3.96 18.32
CA VAL A 243 6.56 4.03 19.73
C VAL A 243 6.93 5.40 20.32
N VAL A 244 5.93 6.13 20.80
CA VAL A 244 6.10 7.42 21.49
C VAL A 244 5.93 7.18 22.99
N ARG A 245 6.98 7.38 23.79
CA ARG A 245 6.93 7.21 25.25
C ARG A 245 6.70 8.57 25.90
N ALA A 246 5.52 8.80 26.46
CA ALA A 246 5.16 10.06 27.09
C ALA A 246 5.93 10.26 28.41
N ASP A 247 6.58 11.42 28.59
CA ASP A 247 7.26 11.75 29.85
C ASP A 247 6.27 12.05 30.99
N GLY A 248 5.07 12.54 30.63
CA GLY A 248 3.97 12.89 31.53
C GLY A 248 2.64 12.29 31.07
N ALA A 249 1.60 13.11 30.97
CA ALA A 249 0.28 12.68 30.54
C ALA A 249 0.27 12.24 29.06
N GLY A 250 -0.35 11.08 28.77
CA GLY A 250 -0.49 10.54 27.42
C GLY A 250 -1.23 11.47 26.47
N ASP A 251 -2.31 12.11 26.93
CA ASP A 251 -3.10 13.07 26.14
C ASP A 251 -2.25 14.20 25.54
N ASP A 252 -1.30 14.74 26.32
CA ASP A 252 -0.44 15.83 25.85
C ASP A 252 0.58 15.33 24.83
N ALA A 253 1.10 14.10 25.01
CA ALA A 253 1.98 13.47 24.03
C ALA A 253 1.23 13.11 22.73
N ILE A 254 -0.03 12.69 22.81
CA ILE A 254 -0.89 12.41 21.64
C ILE A 254 -1.15 13.70 20.85
N VAL A 255 -1.50 14.78 21.54
CA VAL A 255 -1.73 16.09 20.92
C VAL A 255 -0.45 16.61 20.27
N ALA A 256 0.70 16.49 20.94
CA ALA A 256 1.99 16.88 20.38
C ALA A 256 2.35 16.06 19.13
N ALA A 257 2.16 14.73 19.17
CA ALA A 257 2.43 13.87 18.02
C ALA A 257 1.49 14.17 16.84
N ALA A 258 0.20 14.40 17.11
CA ALA A 258 -0.76 14.79 16.08
C ALA A 258 -0.40 16.14 15.45
N GLN A 259 0.02 17.12 16.26
CA GLN A 259 0.47 18.42 15.78
C GLN A 259 1.71 18.29 14.88
N GLU A 260 2.75 17.58 15.34
CA GLU A 260 3.99 17.36 14.56
C GLU A 260 3.69 16.74 13.19
N LEU A 261 2.82 15.74 13.14
CA LEU A 261 2.44 15.06 11.91
C LEU A 261 1.62 15.96 10.98
N THR A 262 0.64 16.69 11.51
CA THR A 262 -0.14 17.65 10.71
C THR A 262 0.76 18.76 10.15
N ASP A 263 1.70 19.29 10.94
CA ASP A 263 2.65 20.31 10.50
C ASP A 263 3.61 19.77 9.42
N ALA A 264 3.90 18.47 9.46
CA ALA A 264 4.62 17.75 8.41
C ALA A 264 3.75 17.40 7.18
N GLY A 265 2.50 17.88 7.13
CA GLY A 265 1.57 17.70 6.02
C GLY A 265 0.91 16.31 5.95
N ARG A 266 0.90 15.56 7.06
CA ARG A 266 0.24 14.25 7.12
C ARG A 266 -1.28 14.37 7.25
N SER A 267 -2.00 13.43 6.66
CA SER A 267 -3.43 13.21 6.93
C SER A 267 -3.58 12.39 8.21
N VAL A 268 -3.73 13.07 9.34
CA VAL A 268 -3.67 12.43 10.67
C VAL A 268 -5.04 11.89 11.11
N THR A 269 -5.05 10.64 11.58
CA THR A 269 -6.17 10.03 12.31
C THR A 269 -5.72 9.65 13.72
N VAL A 270 -6.42 10.12 14.74
CA VAL A 270 -6.17 9.75 16.13
C VAL A 270 -7.17 8.70 16.60
N VAL A 271 -6.70 7.60 17.16
CA VAL A 271 -7.54 6.54 17.73
C VAL A 271 -7.65 6.75 19.24
N THR A 272 -8.79 7.27 19.69
CA THR A 272 -9.14 7.42 21.11
C THR A 272 -10.66 7.49 21.29
N SER A 273 -11.16 6.94 22.39
CA SER A 273 -12.56 7.06 22.82
C SER A 273 -12.76 8.22 23.81
N ASP A 274 -11.70 8.92 24.22
CA ASP A 274 -11.81 10.11 25.05
C ASP A 274 -12.35 11.28 24.22
N ARG A 275 -13.47 11.86 24.68
CA ARG A 275 -14.14 12.95 23.96
C ARG A 275 -13.37 14.25 24.00
N GLY A 276 -12.76 14.59 25.13
CA GLY A 276 -11.98 15.82 25.29
C GLY A 276 -10.71 15.78 24.44
N LEU A 277 -10.00 14.64 24.44
CA LEU A 277 -8.85 14.45 23.57
C LEU A 277 -9.26 14.48 22.09
N ALA A 278 -10.36 13.81 21.73
CA ALA A 278 -10.86 13.82 20.36
C ALA A 278 -11.27 15.24 19.88
N GLU A 279 -11.77 16.10 20.76
CA GLU A 279 -12.03 17.52 20.44
C GLU A 279 -10.73 18.29 20.23
N ARG A 280 -9.72 18.09 21.10
CA ARG A 280 -8.41 18.76 21.00
C ARG A 280 -7.70 18.44 19.69
N VAL A 281 -7.64 17.17 19.29
CA VAL A 281 -6.94 16.77 18.05
C VAL A 281 -7.70 17.19 16.79
N ARG A 282 -9.04 17.23 16.83
CA ARG A 282 -9.84 17.79 15.72
C ARG A 282 -9.61 19.28 15.53
N ALA A 283 -9.36 20.02 16.61
CA ALA A 283 -8.98 21.44 16.51
C ALA A 283 -7.64 21.64 15.78
N LEU A 284 -6.80 20.60 15.70
CA LEU A 284 -5.56 20.60 14.91
C LEU A 284 -5.75 20.18 13.45
N GLY A 285 -6.98 19.87 13.03
CA GLY A 285 -7.26 19.34 11.69
C GLY A 285 -7.13 17.82 11.54
N ALA A 286 -6.86 17.09 12.62
CA ALA A 286 -6.84 15.62 12.59
C ALA A 286 -8.25 15.02 12.65
N ALA A 287 -8.43 13.83 12.05
CA ALA A 287 -9.60 13.00 12.29
C ALA A 287 -9.48 12.27 13.64
N ALA A 288 -10.62 11.83 14.21
CA ALA A 288 -10.60 11.00 15.40
C ALA A 288 -11.59 9.83 15.30
N ARG A 289 -11.11 8.62 15.64
CA ARG A 289 -11.83 7.34 15.63
C ARG A 289 -11.80 6.74 17.04
N GLY A 290 -12.88 6.07 17.45
CA GLY A 290 -12.93 5.39 18.74
C GLY A 290 -12.04 4.14 18.79
N ALA A 291 -11.70 3.65 19.98
CA ALA A 291 -10.86 2.45 20.15
C ALA A 291 -11.43 1.18 19.50
N GLY A 292 -12.76 1.11 19.32
CA GLY A 292 -13.43 0.04 18.57
C GLY A 292 -12.97 -0.06 17.11
N TRP A 293 -12.64 1.07 16.48
CA TRP A 293 -12.18 1.11 15.08
C TRP A 293 -10.95 0.22 14.86
N LEU A 294 -9.97 0.27 15.77
CA LEU A 294 -8.74 -0.54 15.63
C LEU A 294 -9.00 -2.06 15.69
N ARG A 295 -10.16 -2.48 16.20
CA ARG A 295 -10.60 -3.89 16.25
C ARG A 295 -11.52 -4.27 15.10
N ASP A 296 -12.29 -3.31 14.58
CA ASP A 296 -13.33 -3.55 13.59
C ASP A 296 -12.84 -3.41 12.15
N VAL A 297 -11.79 -2.62 11.92
CA VAL A 297 -11.19 -2.56 10.59
C VAL A 297 -10.55 -3.90 10.28
N ARG A 298 -11.02 -4.55 9.22
CA ARG A 298 -10.42 -5.79 8.71
C ARG A 298 -9.27 -5.40 7.78
N GLY A 299 -8.18 -6.16 7.83
CA GLY A 299 -7.23 -6.23 6.71
C GLY A 299 -7.80 -7.07 5.58
#